data_AF-A0A954N5C9-F1
#
_entry.id   AF-A0A954N5C9-F1
#
_cell.length_a   1.000
_cell.length_b   1.000
_cell.length_c   1.000
_cell.angle_alpha   90.00
_cell.angle_beta   90.00
_cell.angle_gamma   90.00
#
_symmetry.space_group_name_H-M   'P 1'
#
loop_
_entity.id
_entity.type
_entity.pdbx_description
1 polymer ?
#
loop_
_entity_poly.entity_id
_entity_poly.type
_entity_poly.pdbx_seq_one_letter_code
_entity_poly.pdbx_strand_id
1 'polypeptide(L)'
;CDLVISTRAESEPDAPPLPETRIETPTKVENRRRPKPPSSSQVAPLESGQSTDAPLTARRSISIPLEMFRQMARETTVDWNKVACTAFEQKLADIEKLAETAHLAETMRLPDPPQSASSQKVASQKDTAQKEAADPPAEFADVIQRLRSSKNSMQRKGYPEGLAAGQEWARSQAAAADLIALERFRDSMLDREWNTFFEFNNTIYTYAEALIMGIHPHITEVSGAKRFWHEALGENRDNDLDNPIFLKAFAEGALQIWISVKDAL
;
A
#
# COMPACT_ATOMS: atom_id res chain seq x y z
N CYS A 1 12.72 -22.22 -10.59
CA CYS A 1 12.49 -20.93 -9.91
C CYS A 1 11.73 -21.23 -8.64
N ASP A 2 12.42 -21.33 -7.51
CA ASP A 2 11.76 -21.70 -6.25
C ASP A 2 11.32 -20.42 -5.53
N LEU A 3 10.00 -20.20 -5.51
CA LEU A 3 9.36 -19.16 -4.71
C LEU A 3 8.70 -19.82 -3.51
N VAL A 4 9.17 -19.47 -2.31
CA VAL A 4 8.55 -19.93 -1.07
C VAL A 4 7.36 -19.01 -0.75
N ILE A 5 6.15 -19.58 -0.76
CA ILE A 5 4.93 -18.93 -0.27
C ILE A 5 4.73 -19.40 1.17
N SER A 6 4.78 -18.48 2.13
CA SER A 6 4.53 -18.77 3.54
C SER A 6 3.04 -18.69 3.81
N THR A 7 2.41 -19.82 4.14
CA THR A 7 1.02 -19.90 4.60
C THR A 7 1.01 -20.07 6.12
N ARG A 8 0.34 -19.16 6.83
CA ARG A 8 0.09 -19.26 8.27
C ARG A 8 -1.32 -19.83 8.45
N ALA A 9 -1.41 -20.99 9.08
CA ALA A 9 -2.68 -21.62 9.45
C ALA A 9 -3.35 -20.85 10.59
N GLU A 10 -4.58 -20.39 10.37
CA GLU A 10 -5.44 -19.85 11.42
C GLU A 10 -6.00 -21.02 12.23
N SER A 11 -5.89 -20.89 13.55
CA SER A 11 -6.40 -21.85 14.53
C SER A 11 -7.80 -21.43 14.94
N GLU A 12 -8.75 -22.33 14.74
CA GLU A 12 -10.17 -22.22 15.13
C GLU A 12 -10.31 -22.15 16.67
N PRO A 13 -11.09 -21.20 17.25
CA PRO A 13 -11.42 -21.23 18.66
C PRO A 13 -12.90 -21.57 18.86
N ASP A 14 -13.21 -22.72 19.46
CA ASP A 14 -14.52 -22.94 20.08
C ASP A 14 -14.43 -23.94 21.26
N ALA A 15 -14.41 -23.40 22.49
CA ALA A 15 -14.89 -24.10 23.69
C ALA A 15 -15.07 -23.12 24.88
N PRO A 16 -16.12 -23.32 25.71
CA PRO A 16 -16.72 -22.31 26.62
C PRO A 16 -16.00 -22.06 27.95
N PRO A 17 -16.33 -20.97 28.68
CA PRO A 17 -15.64 -20.55 29.90
C PRO A 17 -15.93 -21.49 31.09
N LEU A 18 -14.86 -21.92 31.76
CA LEU A 18 -14.91 -22.59 33.06
C LEU A 18 -14.95 -21.58 34.22
N PRO A 19 -15.56 -21.96 35.36
CA PRO A 19 -15.84 -21.04 36.47
C PRO A 19 -14.61 -20.58 37.24
N GLU A 20 -14.69 -19.33 37.72
CA GLU A 20 -13.68 -18.61 38.50
C GLU A 20 -13.20 -19.41 39.72
N THR A 21 -11.95 -19.84 39.67
CA THR A 21 -11.21 -20.32 40.84
C THR A 21 -10.24 -19.24 41.29
N ARG A 22 -10.50 -18.74 42.49
CA ARG A 22 -9.70 -17.82 43.28
C ARG A 22 -8.35 -18.48 43.59
N ILE A 23 -7.26 -17.99 43.01
CA ILE A 23 -5.90 -18.48 43.29
C ILE A 23 -5.17 -17.44 44.14
N GLU A 24 -4.87 -17.85 45.38
CA GLU A 24 -3.95 -17.18 46.29
C GLU A 24 -2.52 -17.28 45.77
N THR A 25 -1.77 -16.18 45.89
CA THR A 25 -0.34 -16.08 45.56
C THR A 25 0.54 -16.96 46.45
N PRO A 26 1.61 -17.55 45.89
CA PRO A 26 2.84 -17.71 46.65
C PRO A 26 4.10 -17.25 45.87
N THR A 27 4.78 -16.28 46.48
CA THR A 27 6.21 -16.28 46.87
C THR A 27 7.25 -17.04 46.00
N LYS A 28 8.17 -16.25 45.42
CA LYS A 28 9.65 -16.42 45.33
C LYS A 28 10.21 -17.77 44.81
N VAL A 29 10.66 -17.79 43.55
CA VAL A 29 11.63 -18.77 42.98
C VAL A 29 12.37 -18.06 41.82
N GLU A 30 13.61 -17.61 42.00
CA GLU A 30 14.90 -18.31 41.81
C GLU A 30 15.55 -17.92 40.47
N ASN A 31 16.70 -17.26 40.61
CA ASN A 31 17.51 -16.62 39.58
C ASN A 31 18.18 -17.68 38.68
N ARG A 32 17.63 -17.94 37.48
CA ARG A 32 18.29 -18.81 36.50
C ARG A 32 19.32 -18.01 35.68
N ARG A 33 20.59 -18.33 35.95
CA ARG A 33 21.79 -17.86 35.27
C ARG A 33 21.71 -18.08 33.76
N ARG A 34 21.96 -17.03 32.97
CA ARG A 34 22.16 -17.12 31.52
C ARG A 34 23.46 -17.88 31.21
N PRO A 35 23.46 -18.81 30.22
CA PRO A 35 24.69 -19.39 29.71
C PRO A 35 25.50 -18.35 28.93
N LYS A 36 26.81 -18.35 29.17
CA LYS A 36 27.83 -17.51 28.55
C LYS A 36 28.03 -17.92 27.08
N PRO A 37 28.17 -16.99 26.11
CA PRO A 37 28.46 -17.36 24.73
C PRO A 37 29.88 -17.95 24.63
N PRO A 38 30.10 -19.01 23.83
CA PRO A 38 31.44 -19.51 23.57
C PRO A 38 32.25 -18.50 22.74
N SER A 39 33.49 -18.39 23.17
CA SER A 39 34.53 -17.51 22.67
C SER A 39 34.87 -17.77 21.21
N SER A 40 35.20 -16.67 20.54
CA SER A 40 35.93 -16.57 19.28
C SER A 40 37.20 -17.44 19.24
N SER A 41 37.57 -17.83 18.03
CA SER A 41 38.76 -18.60 17.59
C SER A 41 38.52 -20.07 17.28
N GLN A 42 38.17 -20.38 16.03
CA GLN A 42 38.99 -21.28 15.19
C GLN A 42 38.83 -20.88 13.72
N VAL A 43 39.93 -20.38 13.14
CA VAL A 43 40.13 -20.22 11.70
C VAL A 43 40.72 -21.53 11.19
N ALA A 44 40.01 -22.22 10.30
CA ALA A 44 40.54 -23.34 9.53
C ALA A 44 40.77 -22.87 8.08
N PRO A 45 41.94 -23.14 7.46
CA PRO A 45 42.22 -22.77 6.08
C PRO A 45 41.90 -23.89 5.07
N LEU A 46 41.43 -23.45 3.89
CA LEU A 46 41.42 -24.09 2.57
C LEU A 46 40.78 -25.49 2.42
N GLU A 47 39.65 -25.53 1.71
CA GLU A 47 39.49 -26.45 0.57
C GLU A 47 38.92 -25.69 -0.64
N SER A 48 39.79 -25.52 -1.63
CA SER A 48 39.49 -25.07 -2.98
C SER A 48 39.00 -26.25 -3.81
N GLY A 49 37.75 -26.21 -4.28
CA GLY A 49 37.31 -27.10 -5.36
C GLY A 49 35.85 -27.57 -5.28
N GLN A 50 34.88 -26.66 -5.46
CA GLN A 50 33.57 -27.04 -5.99
C GLN A 50 33.08 -25.97 -6.96
N SER A 51 33.15 -26.29 -8.26
CA SER A 51 32.47 -25.56 -9.32
C SER A 51 30.98 -25.84 -9.17
N THR A 52 30.26 -24.96 -8.47
CA THR A 52 28.81 -24.97 -8.49
C THR A 52 28.35 -24.17 -9.71
N ASP A 53 28.02 -24.86 -10.80
CA ASP A 53 27.08 -24.37 -11.82
C ASP A 53 25.68 -24.26 -11.18
N ALA A 54 25.56 -23.40 -10.17
CA ALA A 54 24.28 -23.06 -9.59
C ALA A 54 23.58 -22.14 -10.60
N PRO A 55 22.37 -22.50 -11.09
CA PRO A 55 21.64 -21.65 -12.01
C PRO A 55 21.44 -20.28 -11.37
N LEU A 56 21.96 -19.23 -12.03
CA LEU A 56 21.82 -17.85 -11.62
C LEU A 56 20.32 -17.51 -11.52
N THR A 57 19.78 -17.59 -10.31
CA THR A 57 18.37 -17.33 -10.05
C THR A 57 18.22 -15.89 -9.58
N ALA A 58 17.73 -15.01 -10.45
CA ALA A 58 17.39 -13.65 -10.08
C ALA A 58 16.02 -13.64 -9.38
N ARG A 59 15.97 -13.16 -8.13
CA ARG A 59 14.71 -12.99 -7.39
C ARG A 59 14.22 -11.56 -7.54
N ARG A 60 12.95 -11.38 -7.88
CA ARG A 60 12.28 -10.08 -7.93
C ARG A 60 10.93 -10.13 -7.23
N SER A 61 10.60 -9.06 -6.54
CA SER A 61 9.27 -8.83 -5.97
C SER A 61 8.43 -8.05 -6.97
N ILE A 62 7.19 -8.48 -7.19
CA ILE A 62 6.22 -7.80 -8.05
C ILE A 62 4.97 -7.46 -7.23
N SER A 63 4.32 -6.35 -7.57
CA SER A 63 3.01 -6.00 -7.01
C SER A 63 1.92 -6.52 -7.94
N ILE A 64 0.89 -7.14 -7.37
CA ILE A 64 -0.23 -7.74 -8.11
C ILE A 64 -1.54 -7.09 -7.63
N PRO A 65 -2.51 -6.77 -8.50
CA PRO A 65 -3.81 -6.29 -8.08
C PRO A 65 -4.52 -7.25 -7.11
N LEU A 66 -5.23 -6.70 -6.12
CA LEU A 66 -5.84 -7.49 -5.03
C LEU A 66 -6.76 -8.60 -5.53
N GLU A 67 -7.55 -8.33 -6.59
CA GLU A 67 -8.48 -9.32 -7.12
C GLU A 67 -7.74 -10.53 -7.72
N MET A 68 -6.63 -10.29 -8.42
CA MET A 68 -5.79 -11.35 -8.94
C MET A 68 -5.10 -12.12 -7.80
N PHE A 69 -4.66 -11.43 -6.75
CA PHE A 69 -4.12 -12.10 -5.55
C PHE A 69 -5.15 -13.03 -4.89
N ARG A 70 -6.41 -12.59 -4.75
CA ARG A 70 -7.51 -13.43 -4.23
C ARG A 70 -7.75 -14.65 -5.11
N GLN A 71 -7.71 -14.49 -6.42
CA GLN A 71 -7.83 -15.61 -7.35
C GLN A 71 -6.67 -16.61 -7.16
N MET A 72 -5.43 -16.11 -7.06
CA MET A 72 -4.24 -16.94 -6.82
C MET A 72 -4.33 -17.73 -5.52
N ALA A 73 -4.86 -17.12 -4.46
CA ALA A 73 -5.04 -17.78 -3.17
C ALA A 73 -6.10 -18.89 -3.20
N ARG A 74 -7.12 -18.80 -4.07
CA ARG A 74 -8.17 -19.82 -4.21
C ARG A 74 -7.69 -21.06 -4.98
N GLU A 75 -6.83 -20.86 -5.96
CA GLU A 75 -6.32 -21.93 -6.83
C GLU A 75 -4.91 -22.36 -6.37
N THR A 76 -4.85 -23.20 -5.35
CA THR A 76 -3.59 -23.68 -4.75
C THR A 76 -2.88 -24.75 -5.57
N THR A 77 -3.54 -25.30 -6.60
CA THR A 77 -3.00 -26.34 -7.48
C THR A 77 -2.14 -25.78 -8.61
N VAL A 78 -2.15 -24.46 -8.82
CA VAL A 78 -1.43 -23.78 -9.90
C VAL A 78 -0.08 -23.29 -9.38
N ASP A 79 1.01 -23.65 -10.07
CA ASP A 79 2.32 -23.04 -9.83
C ASP A 79 2.37 -21.65 -10.47
N TRP A 80 2.00 -20.65 -9.67
CA TRP A 80 1.94 -19.26 -10.08
C TRP A 80 3.28 -18.68 -10.54
N ASN A 81 4.42 -19.24 -10.12
CA ASN A 81 5.72 -18.81 -10.64
C ASN A 81 5.89 -19.22 -12.08
N LYS A 82 5.49 -20.46 -12.40
CA LYS A 82 5.53 -20.97 -13.77
C LYS A 82 4.60 -20.16 -14.67
N VAL A 83 3.38 -19.86 -14.21
CA VAL A 83 2.44 -19.00 -14.93
C VAL A 83 3.04 -17.61 -15.19
N ALA A 84 3.66 -16.99 -14.17
CA ALA A 84 4.30 -15.68 -14.31
C ALA A 84 5.48 -15.72 -15.30
N CYS A 85 6.35 -16.74 -15.22
CA CYS A 85 7.45 -16.91 -16.17
C CYS A 85 6.95 -17.07 -17.60
N THR A 86 5.99 -17.96 -17.85
CA THR A 86 5.43 -18.19 -19.19
C THR A 86 4.76 -16.93 -19.75
N ALA A 87 4.00 -16.21 -18.93
CA ALA A 87 3.38 -14.95 -19.37
C ALA A 87 4.42 -13.88 -19.71
N PHE A 88 5.52 -13.82 -18.94
CA PHE A 88 6.62 -12.88 -19.18
C PHE A 88 7.38 -13.21 -20.45
N GLU A 89 7.75 -14.48 -20.66
CA GLU A 89 8.41 -14.95 -21.89
C GLU A 89 7.55 -14.67 -23.13
N GLN A 90 6.24 -14.95 -23.06
CA GLN A 90 5.31 -14.64 -24.14
C GLN A 90 5.29 -13.13 -24.45
N LYS A 91 5.31 -12.27 -23.43
CA LYS A 91 5.32 -10.82 -23.64
C LYS A 91 6.62 -10.32 -24.24
N LEU A 92 7.76 -10.91 -23.89
CA LEU A 92 9.03 -10.59 -24.54
C LEU A 92 9.00 -10.95 -26.03
N ALA A 93 8.48 -12.12 -26.39
CA ALA A 93 8.33 -12.54 -27.79
C ALA A 93 7.38 -11.60 -28.56
N ASP A 94 6.28 -11.17 -27.94
CA ASP A 94 5.36 -10.19 -28.55
C ASP A 94 6.06 -8.84 -28.83
N ILE A 95 6.90 -8.37 -27.89
CA ILE A 95 7.64 -7.10 -28.04
C ILE A 95 8.66 -7.19 -29.16
N GLU A 96 9.40 -8.30 -29.26
CA GLU A 96 10.36 -8.53 -30.34
C GLU A 96 9.67 -8.51 -31.71
N LYS A 97 8.55 -9.23 -31.84
CA LYS A 97 7.74 -9.21 -33.06
C LYS A 97 7.24 -7.81 -33.41
N LEU A 98 6.80 -7.02 -32.42
CA LEU A 98 6.39 -5.64 -32.65
C LEU A 98 7.57 -4.77 -33.12
N ALA A 99 8.76 -4.95 -32.56
CA ALA A 99 9.95 -4.24 -32.99
C ALA A 99 10.33 -4.57 -34.45
N GLU A 100 10.24 -5.83 -34.85
CA GLU A 100 10.47 -6.25 -36.25
C GLU A 100 9.44 -5.61 -37.20
N THR A 101 8.16 -5.60 -36.83
CA THR A 101 7.13 -4.96 -37.66
C THR A 101 7.32 -3.45 -37.77
N ALA A 102 7.79 -2.79 -36.71
CA ALA A 102 8.11 -1.37 -36.72
C ALA A 102 9.34 -1.08 -37.60
N HIS A 103 10.37 -1.92 -37.56
CA HIS A 103 11.54 -1.80 -38.42
C HIS A 103 11.21 -2.04 -39.90
N LEU A 104 10.35 -3.01 -40.21
CA LEU A 104 9.86 -3.25 -41.58
C LEU A 104 9.01 -2.09 -42.09
N ALA A 105 8.14 -1.53 -41.26
CA ALA A 105 7.34 -0.34 -41.61
C ALA A 105 8.24 0.88 -41.88
N GLU A 106 9.30 1.07 -41.09
CA GLU A 106 10.29 2.14 -41.31
C GLU A 106 11.13 1.89 -42.57
N THR A 107 11.48 0.64 -42.88
CA THR A 107 12.26 0.28 -44.08
C THR A 107 11.43 0.38 -45.38
N MET A 108 10.10 0.24 -45.28
CA MET A 108 9.17 0.41 -46.42
C MET A 108 8.73 1.87 -46.63
N ARG A 109 9.21 2.80 -45.81
CA ARG A 109 9.00 4.24 -46.01
C ARG A 109 9.94 4.71 -47.12
N LEU A 110 9.40 4.79 -48.34
CA LEU A 110 10.09 5.36 -49.51
C LEU A 110 10.75 6.70 -49.14
N PRO A 111 11.98 6.99 -49.62
CA PRO A 111 12.55 8.32 -49.46
C PRO A 111 11.65 9.32 -50.19
N ASP A 112 11.11 10.29 -49.44
CA ASP A 112 10.38 11.40 -50.04
C ASP A 112 11.28 12.09 -51.08
N PRO A 113 10.77 12.42 -52.27
CA PRO A 113 11.53 13.18 -53.25
C PRO A 113 11.94 14.54 -52.65
N PRO A 114 13.08 15.11 -53.07
CA PRO A 114 13.65 16.29 -52.44
C PRO A 114 12.71 17.49 -52.58
N GLN A 115 11.91 17.75 -51.54
CA GLN A 115 11.16 18.98 -51.44
C GLN A 115 12.13 20.09 -51.05
N SER A 116 12.31 20.99 -52.01
CA SER A 116 13.06 22.22 -51.85
C SER A 116 12.49 23.04 -50.70
N ALA A 117 13.41 23.66 -49.97
CA ALA A 117 13.20 24.51 -48.81
C ALA A 117 11.92 25.38 -48.86
N SER A 118 11.08 25.24 -47.83
CA SER A 118 10.29 26.34 -47.33
C SER A 118 10.23 26.28 -45.81
N SER A 119 10.81 27.31 -45.21
CA SER A 119 10.78 27.64 -43.80
C SER A 119 9.36 27.63 -43.25
N GLN A 120 9.11 26.80 -42.23
CA GLN A 120 8.12 27.16 -41.22
C GLN A 120 8.44 26.50 -39.88
N LYS A 121 8.61 27.38 -38.88
CA LYS A 121 8.64 27.09 -37.44
C LYS A 121 7.60 26.03 -37.08
N VAL A 122 8.00 24.99 -36.36
CA VAL A 122 7.06 24.20 -35.56
C VAL A 122 7.62 24.06 -34.15
N ALA A 123 7.02 24.84 -33.27
CA ALA A 123 7.09 24.70 -31.84
C ALA A 123 6.48 23.35 -31.42
N SER A 124 7.08 22.75 -30.40
CA SER A 124 6.39 21.98 -29.36
C SER A 124 5.28 21.02 -29.82
N GLN A 125 5.67 19.85 -30.34
CA GLN A 125 4.79 18.67 -30.32
C GLN A 125 4.97 17.94 -28.99
N LYS A 126 4.15 18.31 -28.01
CA LYS A 126 3.95 17.50 -26.78
C LYS A 126 2.47 17.40 -26.36
N ASP A 127 1.55 17.64 -27.29
CA ASP A 127 0.10 17.58 -27.05
C ASP A 127 -0.58 16.72 -28.13
N THR A 128 -0.39 15.40 -28.07
CA THR A 128 -1.20 14.48 -28.89
C THR A 128 -1.46 13.18 -28.12
N ALA A 129 -2.21 13.27 -27.03
CA ALA A 129 -2.86 12.10 -26.42
C ALA A 129 -4.18 12.41 -25.69
N GLN A 130 -4.73 13.63 -25.83
CA GLN A 130 -6.04 13.99 -25.26
C GLN A 130 -6.84 14.84 -26.25
N LYS A 131 -7.22 14.29 -27.41
CA LYS A 131 -8.28 14.91 -28.22
C LYS A 131 -8.95 13.91 -29.15
N GLU A 132 -9.71 12.99 -28.57
CA GLU A 132 -10.78 12.30 -29.29
C GLU A 132 -11.87 11.77 -28.33
N ALA A 133 -12.13 12.53 -27.26
CA ALA A 133 -13.44 12.47 -26.63
C ALA A 133 -14.27 13.55 -27.32
N ALA A 134 -15.26 13.15 -28.13
CA ALA A 134 -16.23 14.08 -28.70
C ALA A 134 -16.78 14.98 -27.58
N ASP A 135 -16.73 16.30 -27.78
CA ASP A 135 -17.31 17.22 -26.81
C ASP A 135 -18.78 16.82 -26.59
N PRO A 136 -19.21 16.64 -25.33
CA PRO A 136 -20.59 16.28 -25.06
C PRO A 136 -21.51 17.36 -25.66
N PRO A 137 -22.65 16.98 -26.26
CA PRO A 137 -23.60 17.92 -26.84
C PRO A 137 -23.89 19.07 -25.87
N ALA A 138 -23.98 20.30 -26.38
CA ALA A 138 -24.16 21.51 -25.55
C ALA A 138 -25.36 21.41 -24.58
N GLU A 139 -26.36 20.58 -24.92
CA GLU A 139 -27.50 20.21 -24.07
C GLU A 139 -27.09 19.56 -22.74
N PHE A 140 -26.00 18.80 -22.70
CA PHE A 140 -25.50 18.13 -21.48
C PHE A 140 -24.56 18.99 -20.65
N ALA A 141 -24.20 20.20 -21.08
CA ALA A 141 -23.26 21.05 -20.36
C ALA A 141 -23.73 21.34 -18.92
N ASP A 142 -25.02 21.64 -18.75
CA ASP A 142 -25.62 21.89 -17.43
C ASP A 142 -25.65 20.61 -16.56
N VAL A 143 -25.97 19.46 -17.15
CA VAL A 143 -25.95 18.16 -16.45
C VAL A 143 -24.54 17.82 -15.99
N ILE A 144 -23.54 18.02 -16.84
CA ILE A 144 -22.12 17.79 -16.52
C ILE A 144 -21.67 18.75 -15.43
N GLN A 145 -22.03 20.03 -15.51
CA GLN A 145 -21.70 21.02 -14.50
C GLN A 145 -22.33 20.66 -13.14
N ARG A 146 -23.61 20.28 -13.11
CA ARG A 146 -24.29 19.81 -11.90
C ARG A 146 -23.65 18.57 -11.31
N LEU A 147 -23.31 17.57 -12.14
CA LEU A 147 -22.65 16.35 -11.68
C LEU A 147 -21.22 16.60 -11.19
N ARG A 148 -20.47 17.51 -11.82
CA ARG A 148 -19.15 17.95 -11.32
C ARG A 148 -19.27 18.65 -9.98
N SER A 149 -20.23 19.57 -9.82
CA SER A 149 -20.51 20.23 -8.54
C SER A 149 -20.94 19.23 -7.46
N SER A 150 -21.80 18.26 -7.81
CA SER A 150 -22.22 17.19 -6.92
C SER A 150 -21.04 16.30 -6.52
N LYS A 151 -20.21 15.87 -7.49
CA LYS A 151 -19.00 15.08 -7.25
C LYS A 151 -18.00 15.84 -6.36
N ASN A 152 -17.76 17.11 -6.64
CA ASN A 152 -16.88 17.96 -5.84
C ASN A 152 -17.44 18.17 -4.42
N SER A 153 -18.77 18.29 -4.27
CA SER A 153 -19.41 18.36 -2.97
C SER A 153 -19.26 17.04 -2.21
N MET A 154 -19.46 15.90 -2.86
CA MET A 154 -19.25 14.58 -2.26
C MET A 154 -17.79 14.35 -1.88
N GLN A 155 -16.84 14.77 -2.70
CA GLN A 155 -15.41 14.68 -2.40
C GLN A 155 -14.95 15.64 -1.28
N ARG A 156 -15.73 16.70 -0.99
CA ARG A 156 -15.43 17.61 0.12
C ARG A 156 -16.15 17.23 1.41
N LYS A 157 -17.19 16.39 1.35
CA LYS A 157 -17.91 15.90 2.52
C LYS A 157 -17.00 14.95 3.32
N GLY A 158 -16.77 15.27 4.59
CA GLY A 158 -15.97 14.47 5.50
C GLY A 158 -14.58 15.03 5.76
N TYR A 159 -14.02 15.89 4.88
CA TYR A 159 -12.69 16.46 5.15
C TYR A 159 -12.71 17.44 6.35
N PRO A 160 -13.60 18.45 6.40
CA PRO A 160 -13.66 19.33 7.58
C PRO A 160 -13.99 18.58 8.87
N GLU A 161 -14.89 17.62 8.80
CA GLU A 161 -15.30 16.82 9.94
C GLU A 161 -14.18 15.89 10.43
N GLY A 162 -13.44 15.27 9.52
CA GLY A 162 -12.28 14.43 9.83
C GLY A 162 -11.16 15.26 10.44
N LEU A 163 -10.84 16.41 9.84
CA LEU A 163 -9.84 17.34 10.34
C LEU A 163 -10.14 17.77 11.79
N ALA A 164 -11.38 18.19 12.05
CA ALA A 164 -11.82 18.58 13.38
C ALA A 164 -11.73 17.41 14.38
N ALA A 165 -12.17 16.21 13.97
CA ALA A 165 -12.09 15.02 14.82
C ALA A 165 -10.64 14.61 15.15
N GLY A 166 -9.73 14.69 14.18
CA GLY A 166 -8.31 14.40 14.37
C GLY A 166 -7.64 15.40 15.31
N GLN A 167 -7.96 16.69 15.16
CA GLN A 167 -7.50 17.72 16.09
C GLN A 167 -8.03 17.48 17.51
N GLU A 168 -9.30 17.12 17.65
CA GLU A 168 -9.91 16.87 18.95
C GLU A 168 -9.29 15.65 19.63
N TRP A 169 -9.13 14.53 18.90
CA TRP A 169 -8.44 13.34 19.39
C TRP A 169 -7.01 13.68 19.86
N ALA A 170 -6.26 14.43 19.06
CA ALA A 170 -4.88 14.83 19.41
C ALA A 170 -4.81 15.72 20.68
N ARG A 171 -5.83 16.55 20.94
CA ARG A 171 -5.87 17.43 22.12
C ARG A 171 -6.33 16.72 23.39
N SER A 172 -7.25 15.77 23.26
CA SER A 172 -8.01 15.23 24.41
C SER A 172 -7.58 13.82 24.80
N GLN A 173 -7.17 12.98 23.84
CA GLN A 173 -7.01 11.53 24.04
C GLN A 173 -5.63 11.02 23.65
N ALA A 174 -5.01 11.55 22.59
CA ALA A 174 -3.76 11.02 22.08
C ALA A 174 -2.59 11.22 23.06
N ALA A 175 -1.82 10.17 23.29
CA ALA A 175 -0.53 10.30 23.95
C ALA A 175 0.52 10.84 22.96
N ALA A 176 1.59 11.45 23.47
CA ALA A 176 2.72 11.88 22.63
C ALA A 176 3.30 10.72 21.80
N ALA A 177 3.31 9.50 22.35
CA ALA A 177 3.76 8.30 21.64
C ALA A 177 2.90 8.00 20.40
N ASP A 178 1.59 8.24 20.46
CA ASP A 178 0.66 7.99 19.35
C ASP A 178 0.88 8.99 18.22
N LEU A 179 1.09 10.27 18.57
CA LEU A 179 1.38 11.33 17.60
C LEU A 179 2.76 11.14 16.93
N ILE A 180 3.77 10.70 17.69
CA ILE A 180 5.09 10.31 17.14
C ILE A 180 4.95 9.11 16.19
N ALA A 181 4.16 8.11 16.57
CA ALA A 181 3.92 6.94 15.72
C ALA A 181 3.18 7.32 14.43
N LEU A 182 2.18 8.20 14.51
CA LEU A 182 1.48 8.73 13.35
C LEU A 182 2.40 9.53 12.42
N GLU A 183 3.27 10.39 12.97
CA GLU A 183 4.27 11.14 12.18
C GLU A 183 5.24 10.17 11.49
N ARG A 184 5.79 9.18 12.22
CA ARG A 184 6.65 8.14 11.63
C ARG A 184 5.95 7.32 10.57
N PHE A 185 4.67 6.97 10.78
CA PHE A 185 3.88 6.24 9.82
C PHE A 185 3.71 7.04 8.53
N ARG A 186 3.37 8.33 8.64
CA ARG A 186 3.34 9.25 7.49
C ARG A 186 4.70 9.32 6.80
N ASP A 187 5.78 9.56 7.54
CA ASP A 187 7.13 9.74 7.00
C ASP A 187 7.71 8.45 6.39
N SER A 188 7.21 7.28 6.82
CA SER A 188 7.57 5.99 6.24
C SER A 188 7.00 5.79 4.83
N MET A 189 6.00 6.58 4.46
CA MET A 189 5.44 6.63 3.11
C MET A 189 6.04 7.82 2.36
N LEU A 190 6.44 7.63 1.10
CA LEU A 190 6.77 8.79 0.25
C LEU A 190 5.54 9.71 0.15
N ASP A 191 5.72 11.02 -0.03
CA ASP A 191 4.58 11.97 -0.10
C ASP A 191 3.52 11.59 -1.15
N ARG A 192 3.95 10.96 -2.26
CA ARG A 192 3.02 10.42 -3.26
C ARG A 192 2.24 9.22 -2.73
N GLU A 193 2.87 8.38 -1.92
CA GLU A 193 2.28 7.19 -1.31
C GLU A 193 1.30 7.54 -0.20
N TRP A 194 1.49 8.63 0.55
CA TRP A 194 0.51 9.06 1.57
C TRP A 194 -0.86 9.39 0.96
N ASN A 195 -0.88 10.13 -0.15
CA ASN A 195 -2.14 10.41 -0.85
C ASN A 195 -2.72 9.13 -1.49
N THR A 196 -1.84 8.32 -2.09
CA THR A 196 -2.22 7.06 -2.74
C THR A 196 -2.78 6.05 -1.73
N PHE A 197 -2.29 6.06 -0.48
CA PHE A 197 -2.73 5.17 0.60
C PHE A 197 -4.23 5.31 0.86
N PHE A 198 -4.78 6.53 0.79
CA PHE A 198 -6.21 6.76 0.96
C PHE A 198 -7.00 6.64 -0.36
N GLU A 199 -6.35 6.68 -1.52
CA GLU A 199 -7.02 6.54 -2.82
C GLU A 199 -7.17 5.08 -3.26
N PHE A 200 -6.19 4.24 -2.93
CA PHE A 200 -6.10 2.85 -3.38
C PHE A 200 -5.83 1.92 -2.20
N ASN A 201 -6.89 1.32 -1.66
CA ASN A 201 -6.71 0.25 -0.69
C ASN A 201 -6.31 -1.05 -1.39
N ASN A 202 -5.02 -1.32 -1.45
CA ASN A 202 -4.51 -2.62 -1.90
C ASN A 202 -4.30 -3.60 -0.73
N THR A 203 -4.67 -3.23 0.49
CA THR A 203 -4.47 -4.04 1.68
C THR A 203 -5.69 -4.92 1.93
N ILE A 204 -5.48 -6.00 2.70
CA ILE A 204 -6.58 -6.84 3.21
C ILE A 204 -7.36 -6.17 4.33
N TYR A 205 -6.87 -5.03 4.84
CA TYR A 205 -7.46 -4.27 5.94
C TYR A 205 -8.28 -3.10 5.41
N THR A 206 -9.22 -2.59 6.20
CA THR A 206 -9.85 -1.30 5.89
C THR A 206 -8.86 -0.15 6.06
N TYR A 207 -9.12 1.03 5.46
CA TYR A 207 -8.26 2.21 5.66
C TYR A 207 -8.14 2.57 7.15
N ALA A 208 -9.25 2.44 7.88
CA ALA A 208 -9.34 2.69 9.31
C ALA A 208 -8.45 1.73 10.11
N GLU A 209 -8.47 0.44 9.78
CA GLU A 209 -7.60 -0.56 10.38
C GLU A 209 -6.13 -0.32 10.05
N ALA A 210 -5.80 -0.15 8.76
CA ALA A 210 -4.42 0.04 8.31
C ALA A 210 -3.77 1.27 8.94
N LEU A 211 -4.51 2.37 9.08
CA LEU A 211 -4.04 3.57 9.76
C LEU A 211 -3.72 3.30 11.24
N ILE A 212 -4.62 2.63 11.98
CA ILE A 212 -4.41 2.35 13.40
C ILE A 212 -3.35 1.32 13.65
N MET A 213 -3.20 0.32 12.78
CA MET A 213 -2.08 -0.62 12.85
C MET A 213 -0.73 0.08 12.64
N GLY A 214 -0.70 1.14 11.82
CA GLY A 214 0.47 2.00 11.65
C GLY A 214 0.84 2.79 12.92
N ILE A 215 -0.16 3.31 13.64
CA ILE A 215 0.02 4.09 14.87
C ILE A 215 0.29 3.17 16.08
N HIS A 216 -0.42 2.05 16.16
CA HIS A 216 -0.37 1.09 17.26
C HIS A 216 -0.05 -0.32 16.74
N PRO A 217 1.24 -0.64 16.50
CA PRO A 217 1.64 -1.94 15.92
C PRO A 217 1.28 -3.17 16.77
N HIS A 218 0.91 -2.97 18.03
CA HIS A 218 0.45 -4.03 18.93
C HIS A 218 -1.03 -4.38 18.74
N ILE A 219 -1.81 -3.51 18.07
CA ILE A 219 -3.17 -3.80 17.65
C ILE A 219 -3.07 -4.61 16.35
N THR A 220 -3.14 -5.93 16.46
CA THR A 220 -3.11 -6.82 15.29
C THR A 220 -4.50 -7.30 14.87
N GLU A 221 -5.50 -7.10 15.72
CA GLU A 221 -6.86 -7.59 15.52
C GLU A 221 -7.81 -6.46 15.10
N VAL A 222 -8.75 -6.80 14.21
CA VAL A 222 -9.81 -5.90 13.73
C VAL A 222 -10.66 -5.36 14.89
N SER A 223 -10.92 -6.19 15.91
CA SER A 223 -11.63 -5.81 17.14
C SER A 223 -10.94 -4.66 17.89
N GLY A 224 -9.61 -4.67 17.94
CA GLY A 224 -8.81 -3.63 18.59
C GLY A 224 -8.86 -2.31 17.83
N ALA A 225 -8.81 -2.36 16.49
CA ALA A 225 -8.97 -1.17 15.66
C ALA A 225 -10.38 -0.57 15.80
N LYS A 226 -11.42 -1.41 15.80
CA LYS A 226 -12.80 -0.95 16.01
C LYS A 226 -12.99 -0.30 17.38
N ARG A 227 -12.42 -0.88 18.44
CA ARG A 227 -12.45 -0.29 19.79
C ARG A 227 -11.78 1.08 19.83
N PHE A 228 -10.60 1.21 19.22
CA PHE A 228 -9.92 2.49 19.12
C PHE A 228 -10.82 3.56 18.48
N TRP A 229 -11.45 3.25 17.35
CA TRP A 229 -12.28 4.23 16.64
C TRP A 229 -13.55 4.61 17.42
N HIS A 230 -14.17 3.66 18.12
CA HIS A 230 -15.30 3.98 19.00
C HIS A 230 -14.90 4.88 20.18
N GLU A 231 -13.71 4.69 20.75
CA GLU A 231 -13.19 5.56 21.81
C GLU A 231 -12.85 6.96 21.27
N ALA A 232 -12.15 7.02 20.12
CA ALA A 232 -11.69 8.27 19.52
C ALA A 232 -12.85 9.13 18.96
N LEU A 233 -13.87 8.51 18.37
CA LEU A 233 -14.90 9.19 17.57
C LEU A 233 -16.33 9.03 18.11
N GLY A 234 -16.56 8.10 19.04
CA GLY A 234 -17.88 7.71 19.54
C GLY A 234 -18.52 6.53 18.79
N GLU A 235 -19.61 5.98 19.34
CA GLU A 235 -20.24 4.73 18.86
C GLU A 235 -20.95 4.83 17.50
N ASN A 236 -21.22 6.04 16.99
CA ASN A 236 -22.09 6.26 15.82
C ASN A 236 -21.36 6.75 14.56
N ARG A 237 -20.05 6.48 14.42
CA ARG A 237 -19.24 7.01 13.31
C ARG A 237 -18.71 5.94 12.34
N ASP A 238 -19.29 4.75 12.35
CA ASP A 238 -18.87 3.65 11.46
C ASP A 238 -18.87 4.05 9.97
N ASN A 239 -19.88 4.81 9.52
CA ASN A 239 -19.96 5.30 8.13
C ASN A 239 -18.80 6.25 7.76
N ASP A 240 -18.22 6.97 8.73
CA ASP A 240 -17.09 7.87 8.49
C ASP A 240 -15.78 7.10 8.36
N LEU A 241 -15.68 5.91 8.96
CA LEU A 241 -14.51 5.03 8.87
C LEU A 241 -14.35 4.39 7.49
N ASP A 242 -15.44 4.26 6.74
CA ASP A 242 -15.40 3.83 5.34
C ASP A 242 -15.04 4.97 4.37
N ASN A 243 -14.96 6.21 4.85
CA ASN A 243 -14.63 7.38 4.03
C ASN A 243 -13.11 7.69 4.10
N PRO A 244 -12.33 7.37 3.06
CA PRO A 244 -10.89 7.62 3.06
C PRO A 244 -10.54 9.11 3.17
N ILE A 245 -11.42 10.01 2.71
CA ILE A 245 -11.22 11.45 2.79
C ILE A 245 -11.33 11.91 4.25
N PHE A 246 -12.28 11.34 5.00
CA PHE A 246 -12.43 11.61 6.43
C PHE A 246 -11.19 11.11 7.20
N LEU A 247 -10.75 9.87 6.98
CA LEU A 247 -9.60 9.30 7.68
C LEU A 247 -8.30 10.03 7.38
N LYS A 248 -8.08 10.43 6.12
CA LYS A 248 -6.96 11.28 5.73
C LYS A 248 -6.98 12.60 6.49
N ALA A 249 -8.13 13.28 6.49
CA ALA A 249 -8.30 14.54 7.19
C ALA A 249 -8.10 14.39 8.70
N PHE A 250 -8.56 13.28 9.29
CA PHE A 250 -8.32 12.94 10.69
C PHE A 250 -6.82 12.86 10.99
N ALA A 251 -6.05 12.09 10.21
CA ALA A 251 -4.61 11.98 10.39
C ALA A 251 -3.90 13.34 10.22
N GLU A 252 -4.29 14.12 9.21
CA GLU A 252 -3.73 15.46 8.96
C GLU A 252 -4.07 16.44 10.11
N GLY A 253 -5.29 16.39 10.64
CA GLY A 253 -5.73 17.21 11.76
C GLY A 253 -4.96 16.90 13.04
N ALA A 254 -4.73 15.62 13.32
CA ALA A 254 -3.93 15.19 14.46
C ALA A 254 -2.47 15.65 14.34
N LEU A 255 -1.85 15.45 13.16
CA LEU A 255 -0.49 15.90 12.88
C LEU A 255 -0.34 17.43 12.95
N GLN A 256 -1.37 18.18 12.57
CA GLN A 256 -1.36 19.65 12.69
C GLN A 256 -1.20 20.08 14.15
N ILE A 257 -1.90 19.42 15.09
CA ILE A 257 -1.73 19.67 16.52
C ILE A 257 -0.34 19.27 16.97
N TRP A 258 0.13 18.07 16.61
CA TRP A 258 1.46 17.58 16.97
C TRP A 258 2.58 18.53 16.55
N ILE A 259 2.58 18.96 15.27
CA ILE A 259 3.58 19.89 14.74
C ILE A 259 3.58 21.21 15.51
N SER A 260 2.42 21.68 15.98
CA SER A 260 2.32 22.95 16.72
C SER A 260 2.87 22.90 18.14
N VAL A 261 2.98 21.71 18.76
CA VAL A 261 3.37 21.55 20.17
C VAL A 261 4.69 20.81 20.36
N LYS A 262 5.16 20.04 19.37
CA LYS A 262 6.30 19.13 19.53
C LYS A 262 7.62 19.82 19.87
N ASP A 263 7.83 21.05 19.42
CA ASP A 263 9.05 21.82 19.71
C ASP A 263 9.05 22.41 21.13
N ALA A 264 7.91 22.38 21.83
CA ALA A 264 7.75 22.90 23.19
C ALA A 264 7.80 21.81 24.28
N LEU A 265 7.85 20.53 23.90
CA LEU A 265 7.93 19.36 24.79
C LEU A 265 9.38 18.90 24.96
#